data_AF-A0A928Z1C9-F1
#
_entry.id   AF-A0A928Z1C9-F1
#
_cell.length_a   1.000
_cell.length_b   1.000
_cell.length_c   1.000
_cell.angle_alpha   90.00
_cell.angle_beta   90.00
_cell.angle_gamma   90.00
#
_symmetry.space_group_name_H-M   'P 1'
#
loop_
_entity.id
_entity.type
_entity.pdbx_description
1 polymer ?
#
loop_
_entity_poly.entity_id
_entity_poly.type
_entity_poly.pdbx_seq_one_letter_code
_entity_poly.pdbx_strand_id
1 'polypeptide(L)'
;PQKKNPDVPELVRGKTGRVFGHLQGMLVLMKGLPLAYNKDLQEDKEALFDAVKTVKACLEAMTILFQEGLEFRTARLNEAVAEDFSNATDVADYLASKGVPFREAYNLVGKVVRSCLSQNKLLKDLSLAEWQELHPAFELDIYDAIAPSQVVAARNSFGGTGFEQIDRAIQSAKQRFQQD
;
A
#
# COMPACT_ATOMS: atom_id res chain seq x y z
N PRO A 1 3.14 27.65 -12.41
CA PRO A 1 2.24 27.40 -11.25
C PRO A 1 2.38 25.96 -10.71
N GLN A 2 2.73 25.79 -9.43
CA GLN A 2 3.05 24.46 -8.84
C GLN A 2 1.83 23.68 -8.32
N LYS A 3 0.71 24.37 -8.04
CA LYS A 3 -0.51 23.74 -7.54
C LYS A 3 -1.24 23.01 -8.69
N LYS A 4 -1.42 21.71 -8.54
CA LYS A 4 -2.30 20.86 -9.37
C LYS A 4 -3.31 20.17 -8.44
N ASN A 5 -4.57 20.14 -8.82
CA ASN A 5 -5.61 19.46 -8.04
C ASN A 5 -5.83 18.04 -8.61
N PRO A 6 -6.11 17.02 -7.78
CA PRO A 6 -6.40 15.67 -8.25
C PRO A 6 -7.89 15.52 -8.62
N ASP A 7 -8.39 16.36 -9.54
CA ASP A 7 -9.82 16.42 -9.86
C ASP A 7 -10.38 15.08 -10.37
N VAL A 8 -9.60 14.35 -11.19
CA VAL A 8 -10.02 13.04 -11.74
C VAL A 8 -10.24 12.00 -10.61
N PRO A 9 -9.27 11.71 -9.73
CA PRO A 9 -9.49 10.84 -8.57
C PRO A 9 -10.63 11.31 -7.66
N GLU A 10 -10.78 12.62 -7.46
CA GLU A 10 -11.87 13.19 -6.64
C GLU A 10 -13.25 12.91 -7.24
N LEU A 11 -13.40 13.12 -8.54
CA LEU A 11 -14.64 12.82 -9.26
C LEU A 11 -14.94 11.32 -9.24
N VAL A 12 -13.95 10.47 -9.51
CA VAL A 12 -14.12 9.00 -9.47
C VAL A 12 -14.56 8.55 -8.08
N ARG A 13 -13.94 9.07 -7.01
CA ARG A 13 -14.35 8.82 -5.63
C ARG A 13 -15.80 9.25 -5.36
N GLY A 14 -16.22 10.40 -5.89
CA GLY A 14 -17.61 10.86 -5.79
C GLY A 14 -18.60 9.97 -6.54
N LYS A 15 -18.21 9.44 -7.70
CA LYS A 15 -19.06 8.55 -8.51
C LYS A 15 -19.37 7.21 -7.83
N THR A 16 -18.56 6.76 -6.87
CA THR A 16 -18.88 5.62 -6.00
C THR A 16 -20.23 5.81 -5.30
N GLY A 17 -20.49 6.99 -4.74
CA GLY A 17 -21.78 7.28 -4.08
C GLY A 17 -22.96 7.22 -5.04
N ARG A 18 -22.78 7.65 -6.29
CA ARG A 18 -23.81 7.59 -7.34
C ARG A 18 -24.16 6.16 -7.70
N VAL A 19 -23.16 5.32 -7.98
CA VAL A 19 -23.37 3.90 -8.31
C VAL A 19 -23.97 3.13 -7.12
N PHE A 20 -23.51 3.43 -5.91
CA PHE A 20 -24.08 2.83 -4.70
C PHE A 20 -25.54 3.25 -4.48
N GLY A 21 -25.89 4.51 -4.75
CA GLY A 21 -27.27 4.99 -4.72
C GLY A 21 -28.18 4.23 -5.69
N HIS A 22 -27.70 3.95 -6.91
CA HIS A 22 -28.43 3.13 -7.89
C HIS A 22 -28.69 1.72 -7.39
N LEU A 23 -27.69 1.06 -6.81
CA LEU A 23 -27.86 -0.26 -6.19
C LEU A 23 -28.94 -0.21 -5.10
N GLN A 24 -28.90 0.79 -4.23
CA GLN A 24 -29.85 0.89 -3.14
C GLN A 24 -31.27 1.15 -3.64
N GLY A 25 -31.43 1.99 -4.66
CA GLY A 25 -32.70 2.21 -5.35
C GLY A 25 -33.27 0.90 -5.93
N MET A 26 -32.45 0.13 -6.63
CA MET A 26 -32.84 -1.16 -7.21
C MET A 26 -33.28 -2.19 -6.16
N LEU A 27 -32.53 -2.30 -5.05
CA LEU A 27 -32.89 -3.22 -3.96
C LEU A 27 -34.22 -2.86 -3.31
N VAL A 28 -34.51 -1.56 -3.13
CA VAL A 28 -35.78 -1.09 -2.57
C VAL A 28 -36.92 -1.27 -3.55
N LEU A 29 -36.71 -0.99 -4.84
CA LEU A 29 -37.70 -1.21 -5.91
C LEU A 29 -38.19 -2.66 -5.92
N MET A 30 -37.27 -3.63 -5.80
CA MET A 30 -37.58 -5.06 -5.83
C MET A 30 -38.21 -5.58 -4.53
N LYS A 31 -38.12 -4.84 -3.43
CA LYS A 31 -38.51 -5.33 -2.11
C LYS A 31 -40.03 -5.53 -2.02
N GLY A 32 -40.44 -6.79 -1.93
CA GLY A 32 -41.83 -7.16 -1.65
C GLY A 32 -42.77 -7.08 -2.86
N LEU A 33 -42.24 -6.96 -4.08
CA LEU A 33 -43.06 -7.07 -5.29
C LEU A 33 -43.65 -8.48 -5.42
N PRO A 34 -44.96 -8.62 -5.65
CA PRO A 34 -45.58 -9.92 -5.91
C PRO A 34 -45.14 -10.45 -7.28
N LEU A 35 -45.23 -11.76 -7.50
CA LEU A 35 -45.00 -12.33 -8.82
C LEU A 35 -46.20 -12.05 -9.76
N ALA A 36 -46.04 -11.88 -11.06
CA ALA A 36 -44.79 -11.91 -11.84
C ALA A 36 -44.40 -10.49 -12.32
N TYR A 37 -44.90 -10.05 -13.48
CA TYR A 37 -44.58 -8.73 -14.01
C TYR A 37 -45.30 -7.61 -13.25
N ASN A 38 -44.53 -6.62 -12.79
CA ASN A 38 -45.03 -5.37 -12.22
C ASN A 38 -44.46 -4.20 -13.02
N LYS A 39 -45.26 -3.14 -13.21
CA LYS A 39 -44.87 -1.97 -14.02
C LYS A 39 -43.74 -1.17 -13.37
N ASP A 40 -43.62 -1.26 -12.04
CA ASP A 40 -42.52 -0.73 -11.21
C ASP A 40 -41.14 -1.10 -11.79
N LEU A 41 -41.00 -2.29 -12.37
CA LEU A 41 -39.77 -2.77 -12.99
C LEU A 41 -39.37 -2.00 -14.27
N GLN A 42 -40.10 -0.96 -14.69
CA GLN A 42 -39.61 -0.03 -15.70
C GLN A 42 -38.49 0.88 -15.20
N GLU A 43 -38.40 1.10 -13.88
CA GLU A 43 -37.36 1.93 -13.23
C GLU A 43 -35.98 1.25 -13.23
N ASP A 44 -35.88 -0.01 -13.70
CA ASP A 44 -34.63 -0.77 -13.73
C ASP A 44 -33.58 -0.19 -14.70
N LYS A 45 -34.02 0.46 -15.78
CA LYS A 45 -33.15 0.83 -16.91
C LYS A 45 -32.29 2.03 -16.61
N GLU A 46 -32.87 3.06 -16.00
CA GLU A 46 -32.18 4.33 -15.78
C GLU A 46 -30.98 4.15 -14.85
N ALA A 47 -31.20 3.46 -13.73
CA ALA A 47 -30.15 3.19 -12.75
C ALA A 47 -29.03 2.34 -13.36
N LEU A 48 -29.39 1.30 -14.14
CA LEU A 48 -28.43 0.43 -14.82
C LEU A 48 -27.64 1.18 -15.90
N PHE A 49 -28.32 1.92 -16.78
CA PHE A 49 -27.66 2.65 -17.87
C PHE A 49 -26.72 3.73 -17.35
N ASP A 50 -27.14 4.47 -16.32
CA ASP A 50 -26.28 5.48 -15.72
C ASP A 50 -25.09 4.87 -14.97
N ALA A 51 -25.27 3.73 -14.28
CA ALA A 51 -24.18 3.01 -13.64
C ALA A 51 -23.14 2.54 -14.67
N VAL A 52 -23.58 1.91 -15.77
CA VAL A 52 -22.68 1.44 -16.84
C VAL A 52 -21.92 2.61 -17.48
N LYS A 53 -22.62 3.71 -17.79
CA LYS A 53 -21.99 4.92 -18.35
C LYS A 53 -20.97 5.51 -17.38
N THR A 54 -21.31 5.58 -16.10
CA THR A 54 -20.46 6.12 -15.05
C THR A 54 -19.18 5.29 -14.89
N VAL A 55 -19.31 3.97 -14.76
CA VAL A 55 -18.15 3.07 -14.57
C VAL A 55 -17.21 3.13 -15.78
N LYS A 56 -17.75 3.10 -17.00
CA LYS A 56 -16.94 3.22 -18.23
C LYS A 56 -16.13 4.52 -18.25
N ALA A 57 -16.78 5.65 -17.98
CA ALA A 57 -16.11 6.95 -17.94
C ALA A 57 -15.06 7.04 -16.82
N CYS A 58 -15.33 6.45 -15.64
CA CYS A 58 -14.35 6.39 -14.56
C CYS A 58 -13.12 5.57 -14.93
N LEU A 59 -13.30 4.41 -15.58
CA LEU A 59 -12.20 3.58 -16.03
C LEU A 59 -11.35 4.32 -17.07
N GLU A 60 -11.97 4.91 -18.09
CA GLU A 60 -11.28 5.68 -19.12
C GLU A 60 -10.47 6.84 -18.52
N ALA A 61 -11.08 7.64 -17.64
CA ALA A 61 -10.41 8.77 -17.00
C ALA A 61 -9.22 8.34 -16.12
N MET A 62 -9.36 7.25 -15.35
CA MET A 62 -8.27 6.71 -14.54
C MET A 62 -7.16 6.13 -15.41
N THR A 63 -7.47 5.44 -16.52
CA THR A 63 -6.48 4.93 -17.47
C THR A 63 -5.63 6.07 -18.03
N ILE A 64 -6.25 7.16 -18.49
CA ILE A 64 -5.54 8.35 -18.99
C ILE A 64 -4.67 8.96 -17.88
N LEU A 65 -5.20 9.08 -16.66
CA LEU A 65 -4.42 9.59 -15.52
C LEU A 65 -3.16 8.76 -15.25
N PHE A 66 -3.27 7.42 -15.26
CA PHE A 66 -2.12 6.54 -15.03
C PHE A 66 -1.12 6.54 -16.19
N GLN A 67 -1.58 6.69 -17.43
CA GLN A 67 -0.72 6.66 -18.62
C GLN A 67 -0.01 8.00 -18.86
N GLU A 68 -0.69 9.12 -18.62
CA GLU A 68 -0.25 10.44 -19.08
C GLU A 68 -0.11 11.47 -17.94
N GLY A 69 -0.87 11.29 -16.86
CA GLY A 69 -1.02 12.30 -15.81
C GLY A 69 -0.21 12.07 -14.53
N LEU A 70 0.40 10.89 -14.37
CA LEU A 70 1.09 10.48 -13.14
C LEU A 70 2.61 10.42 -13.35
N GLU A 71 3.36 11.04 -12.45
CA GLU A 71 4.83 10.96 -12.41
C GLU A 71 5.29 10.69 -10.97
N PHE A 72 6.13 9.67 -10.79
CA PHE A 72 6.70 9.35 -9.50
C PHE A 72 8.01 10.12 -9.27
N ARG A 73 8.05 10.91 -8.19
CA ARG A 73 9.28 11.59 -7.75
C ARG A 73 10.16 10.63 -6.96
N THR A 74 10.82 9.70 -7.65
CA THR A 74 11.62 8.62 -7.05
C THR A 74 12.66 9.11 -6.06
N ALA A 75 13.34 10.23 -6.34
CA ALA A 75 14.30 10.83 -5.40
C ALA A 75 13.66 11.19 -4.06
N ARG A 76 12.49 11.85 -4.09
CA ARG A 76 11.74 12.22 -2.87
C ARG A 76 11.18 11.00 -2.15
N LEU A 77 10.78 9.95 -2.89
CA LEU A 77 10.33 8.69 -2.28
C LEU A 77 11.48 8.00 -1.53
N ASN A 78 12.67 7.97 -2.12
CA ASN A 78 13.86 7.41 -1.49
C ASN A 78 14.29 8.22 -0.26
N GLU A 79 14.26 9.56 -0.34
CA GLU A 79 14.52 10.44 0.80
C GLU A 79 13.55 10.16 1.95
N ALA A 80 12.24 10.13 1.67
CA ALA A 80 11.22 9.89 2.69
C ALA A 80 11.42 8.57 3.45
N VAL A 81 11.81 7.50 2.76
CA VAL A 81 12.06 6.18 3.37
C VAL A 81 13.42 6.14 4.09
N ALA A 82 14.39 6.97 3.68
CA ALA A 82 15.71 7.02 4.30
C ALA A 82 15.76 7.94 5.53
N GLU A 83 14.73 8.74 5.78
CA GLU A 83 14.66 9.76 6.83
C GLU A 83 13.67 9.42 7.96
N ASP A 84 13.27 8.15 8.07
CA ASP A 84 12.37 7.69 9.13
C ASP A 84 12.93 6.46 9.88
N PHE A 85 12.12 5.94 10.80
CA PHE A 85 12.40 4.73 11.57
C PHE A 85 11.52 3.55 11.11
N SER A 86 11.06 3.55 9.86
CA SER A 86 10.20 2.48 9.33
C SER A 86 10.86 1.11 9.35
N ASN A 87 12.19 1.08 9.26
CA ASN A 87 13.05 -0.11 9.37
C ASN A 87 13.39 -0.52 10.82
N ALA A 88 12.84 0.15 11.83
CA ALA A 88 13.16 -0.15 13.23
C ALA A 88 12.74 -1.58 13.62
N THR A 89 11.62 -2.08 13.08
CA THR A 89 11.19 -3.46 13.33
C THR A 89 12.16 -4.48 12.74
N ASP A 90 12.85 -4.15 11.65
CA ASP A 90 13.83 -5.03 11.01
C ASP A 90 15.09 -5.23 11.87
N VAL A 91 15.40 -4.30 12.79
CA VAL A 91 16.43 -4.51 13.81
C VAL A 91 16.05 -5.68 14.74
N ALA A 92 14.77 -5.82 15.08
CA ALA A 92 14.31 -6.94 15.89
C ALA A 92 14.38 -8.26 15.09
N ASP A 93 13.97 -8.25 13.83
CA ASP A 93 14.07 -9.40 12.93
C ASP A 93 15.54 -9.84 12.76
N TYR A 94 16.46 -8.89 12.63
CA TYR A 94 17.91 -9.15 12.57
C TYR A 94 18.41 -9.86 13.83
N LEU A 95 18.12 -9.34 15.02
CA LEU A 95 18.54 -9.97 16.28
C LEU A 95 17.89 -11.35 16.46
N ALA A 96 16.62 -11.49 16.08
CA ALA A 96 15.92 -12.77 16.13
C ALA A 96 16.58 -13.81 15.21
N SER A 97 17.05 -13.40 14.02
CA SER A 97 17.80 -14.27 13.11
C SER A 97 19.14 -14.73 13.70
N LYS A 98 19.72 -13.95 14.62
CA LYS A 98 20.93 -14.30 15.40
C LYS A 98 20.64 -15.07 16.70
N GLY A 99 19.41 -15.53 16.88
CA GLY A 99 19.00 -16.37 18.01
C GLY A 99 18.59 -15.60 19.27
N VAL A 100 18.50 -14.27 19.22
CA VAL A 100 17.99 -13.48 20.34
C VAL A 100 16.47 -13.67 20.44
N PRO A 101 15.90 -13.97 21.62
CA PRO A 101 14.45 -14.08 21.76
C PRO A 101 13.74 -12.81 21.27
N PHE A 102 12.73 -12.95 20.41
CA PHE A 102 12.08 -11.80 19.75
C PHE A 102 11.57 -10.74 20.74
N ARG A 103 11.06 -11.15 21.91
CA ARG A 103 10.64 -10.22 22.98
C ARG A 103 11.78 -9.33 23.45
N GLU A 104 12.98 -9.87 23.58
CA GLU A 104 14.17 -9.12 23.97
C GLU A 104 14.61 -8.19 22.84
N ALA A 105 14.70 -8.72 21.62
CA ALA A 105 15.03 -7.94 20.42
C ALA A 105 14.09 -6.74 20.24
N TYR A 106 12.78 -6.94 20.33
CA TYR A 106 11.77 -5.90 20.20
C TYR A 106 11.86 -4.82 21.30
N ASN A 107 12.18 -5.21 22.53
CA ASN A 107 12.41 -4.25 23.62
C ASN A 107 13.64 -3.36 23.36
N LEU A 108 14.67 -3.89 22.70
CA LEU A 108 15.86 -3.13 22.32
C LEU A 108 15.55 -2.09 21.22
N VAL A 109 14.68 -2.43 20.26
CA VAL A 109 14.22 -1.51 19.20
C VAL A 109 13.64 -0.21 19.80
N GLY A 110 12.76 -0.32 20.78
CA GLY A 110 12.16 0.85 21.41
C GLY A 110 13.18 1.74 22.14
N LYS A 111 14.26 1.16 22.66
CA LYS A 111 15.35 1.90 23.32
C LYS A 111 16.24 2.60 22.29
N VAL A 112 16.62 1.92 21.21
CA VAL A 112 17.49 2.50 20.18
C VAL A 112 16.81 3.66 19.45
N VAL A 113 15.55 3.50 19.05
CA VAL A 113 14.79 4.59 18.40
C VAL A 113 14.72 5.82 19.30
N ARG A 114 14.47 5.63 20.61
CA ARG A 114 14.42 6.74 21.57
C ARG A 114 15.79 7.42 21.74
N SER A 115 16.87 6.64 21.76
CA SER A 115 18.24 7.15 21.81
C SER A 115 18.57 7.97 20.56
N CYS A 116 18.28 7.44 19.38
CA CYS A 116 18.46 8.11 18.09
C CYS A 116 17.70 9.44 18.04
N LEU A 117 16.42 9.47 18.43
CA LEU A 117 15.62 10.70 18.49
C LEU A 117 16.23 11.74 19.44
N SER A 118 16.75 11.33 20.59
CA SER A 118 17.38 12.25 21.55
C SER A 118 18.70 12.84 21.05
N GLN A 119 19.37 12.15 20.14
CA GLN A 119 20.65 12.54 19.55
C GLN A 119 20.49 13.17 18.15
N ASN A 120 19.26 13.27 17.65
CA ASN A 120 18.95 13.67 16.27
C ASN A 120 19.72 12.83 15.22
N LYS A 121 19.79 11.51 15.43
CA LYS A 121 20.39 10.51 14.55
C LYS A 121 19.32 9.57 14.00
N LEU A 122 19.59 8.92 12.88
CA LEU A 122 18.84 7.77 12.38
C LEU A 122 19.56 6.46 12.72
N LEU A 123 18.89 5.32 12.51
CA LEU A 123 19.51 4.00 12.79
C LEU A 123 20.77 3.76 11.96
N LYS A 124 20.78 4.24 10.71
CA LYS A 124 21.93 4.16 9.81
C LYS A 124 23.14 4.98 10.27
N ASP A 125 22.93 5.97 11.15
CA ASP A 125 23.97 6.88 11.62
C ASP A 125 24.65 6.37 12.91
N LEU A 126 24.13 5.30 13.52
CA LEU A 126 24.74 4.67 14.69
C LEU A 126 26.02 3.95 14.28
N SER A 127 27.10 4.18 15.02
CA SER A 127 28.34 3.42 14.90
C SER A 127 28.18 1.97 15.37
N LEU A 128 29.07 1.08 14.93
CA LEU A 128 29.04 -0.31 15.37
C LEU A 128 29.21 -0.42 16.90
N ALA A 129 30.01 0.46 17.51
CA ALA A 129 30.17 0.51 18.96
C ALA A 129 28.84 0.84 19.65
N GLU A 130 28.10 1.85 19.15
CA GLU A 130 26.78 2.19 19.68
C GLU A 130 25.76 1.05 19.50
N TRP A 131 25.85 0.30 18.40
CA TRP A 131 25.06 -0.92 18.23
C TRP A 131 25.44 -2.00 19.26
N GLN A 132 26.73 -2.25 19.44
CA GLN A 132 27.23 -3.29 20.36
C GLN A 132 26.98 -2.96 21.83
N GLU A 133 26.89 -1.67 22.19
CA GLU A 133 26.42 -1.23 23.52
C GLU A 133 24.97 -1.65 23.80
N LEU A 134 24.12 -1.76 22.78
CA LEU A 134 22.75 -2.25 22.92
C LEU A 134 22.70 -3.77 23.06
N HIS A 135 23.45 -4.49 22.22
CA HIS A 135 23.54 -5.94 22.27
C HIS A 135 24.80 -6.46 21.56
N PRO A 136 25.55 -7.42 22.12
CA PRO A 136 26.82 -7.90 21.53
C PRO A 136 26.67 -8.65 20.20
N ALA A 137 25.45 -9.09 19.84
CA ALA A 137 25.21 -9.78 18.57
C ALA A 137 25.18 -8.87 17.33
N PHE A 138 25.25 -7.54 17.50
CA PHE A 138 25.35 -6.63 16.36
C PHE A 138 26.75 -6.67 15.73
N GLU A 139 26.77 -6.81 14.40
CA GLU A 139 27.97 -6.83 13.57
C GLU A 139 27.81 -5.82 12.42
N LEU A 140 28.84 -5.67 11.58
CA LEU A 140 28.84 -4.72 10.46
C LEU A 140 27.72 -4.97 9.43
N ASP A 141 27.17 -6.18 9.38
CA ASP A 141 26.06 -6.55 8.51
C ASP A 141 24.72 -5.87 8.89
N ILE A 142 24.61 -5.23 10.06
CA ILE A 142 23.40 -4.51 10.48
C ILE A 142 23.02 -3.41 9.50
N TYR A 143 24.00 -2.68 8.96
CA TYR A 143 23.76 -1.55 8.05
C TYR A 143 23.09 -1.99 6.76
N ASP A 144 23.51 -3.14 6.23
CA ASP A 144 22.89 -3.75 5.07
C ASP A 144 21.53 -4.36 5.43
N ALA A 145 21.42 -5.06 6.56
CA ALA A 145 20.19 -5.72 6.99
C ALA A 145 19.01 -4.75 7.14
N ILE A 146 19.26 -3.53 7.64
CA ILE A 146 18.21 -2.51 7.85
C ILE A 146 18.12 -1.51 6.69
N ALA A 147 18.91 -1.67 5.63
CA ALA A 147 18.80 -0.82 4.46
C ALA A 147 17.40 -1.00 3.83
N PRO A 148 16.70 0.07 3.45
CA PRO A 148 15.32 -0.04 2.97
C PRO A 148 15.09 -1.04 1.84
N SER A 149 16.04 -1.14 0.91
CA SER A 149 15.97 -2.12 -0.19
C SER A 149 16.06 -3.57 0.31
N GLN A 150 16.88 -3.85 1.33
CA GLN A 150 17.02 -5.18 1.91
C GLN A 150 15.80 -5.54 2.77
N VAL A 151 15.29 -4.57 3.54
CA VAL A 151 14.02 -4.72 4.28
C VAL A 151 12.89 -5.14 3.35
N VAL A 152 12.76 -4.46 2.19
CA VAL A 152 11.76 -4.84 1.18
C VAL A 152 12.05 -6.22 0.62
N ALA A 153 13.29 -6.51 0.22
CA ALA A 153 13.70 -7.81 -0.34
C ALA A 153 13.41 -8.99 0.60
N ALA A 154 13.61 -8.80 1.91
CA ALA A 154 13.40 -9.83 2.92
C ALA A 154 11.94 -10.28 3.05
N ARG A 155 10.96 -9.47 2.61
CA ARG A 155 9.53 -9.82 2.63
C ARG A 155 9.16 -10.75 1.46
N ASN A 156 9.83 -11.91 1.38
CA ASN A 156 9.71 -12.88 0.27
C ASN A 156 8.67 -14.01 0.52
N SER A 157 7.85 -13.91 1.57
CA SER A 157 6.69 -14.79 1.74
C SER A 157 5.68 -14.58 0.61
N PHE A 158 4.84 -15.58 0.33
CA PHE A 158 3.81 -15.48 -0.72
C PHE A 158 2.94 -14.24 -0.54
N GLY A 159 2.88 -13.38 -1.57
CA GLY A 159 2.15 -12.11 -1.55
C GLY A 159 2.85 -10.95 -0.83
N GLY A 160 4.10 -11.14 -0.39
CA GLY A 160 4.93 -10.11 0.21
C GLY A 160 5.43 -9.06 -0.79
N THR A 161 6.13 -8.05 -0.28
CA THR A 161 6.66 -6.93 -1.07
C THR A 161 8.05 -7.16 -1.63
N GLY A 162 8.66 -8.33 -1.37
CA GLY A 162 9.98 -8.68 -1.89
C GLY A 162 9.99 -8.70 -3.42
N PHE A 163 11.12 -8.32 -4.02
CA PHE A 163 11.23 -8.14 -5.47
C PHE A 163 10.80 -9.39 -6.26
N GLU A 164 11.20 -10.58 -5.81
CA GLU A 164 10.77 -11.84 -6.44
C GLU A 164 9.25 -12.07 -6.36
N GLN A 165 8.60 -11.66 -5.26
CA GLN A 165 7.14 -11.77 -5.11
C GLN A 165 6.41 -10.77 -6.00
N ILE A 166 6.92 -9.55 -6.11
CA ILE A 166 6.38 -8.54 -7.02
C ILE A 166 6.49 -9.00 -8.47
N ASP A 167 7.63 -9.57 -8.87
CA ASP A 167 7.79 -10.14 -10.20
C ASP A 167 6.77 -11.26 -10.46
N ARG A 168 6.61 -12.19 -9.51
CA ARG A 168 5.59 -13.25 -9.60
C ARG A 168 4.18 -12.68 -9.69
N ALA A 169 3.85 -11.64 -8.90
CA ALA A 169 2.55 -10.99 -8.93
C ALA A 169 2.26 -10.33 -10.27
N ILE A 170 3.25 -9.66 -10.88
CA ILE A 170 3.15 -9.06 -12.21
C ILE A 170 2.91 -10.14 -13.27
N GLN A 171 3.64 -11.26 -13.23
CA GLN A 171 3.45 -12.35 -14.19
C GLN A 171 2.06 -12.99 -14.06
N SER A 172 1.61 -13.24 -12.82
CA SER A 172 0.28 -13.78 -12.56
C SER A 172 -0.83 -12.83 -13.04
N ALA A 173 -0.69 -11.52 -12.78
CA ALA A 173 -1.63 -10.52 -13.28
C ALA A 173 -1.69 -10.47 -14.81
N LYS A 174 -0.54 -10.55 -15.50
CA LYS A 174 -0.48 -10.61 -16.97
C LYS A 174 -1.15 -11.86 -17.54
N GLN A 175 -0.91 -13.03 -16.92
CA GLN A 175 -1.55 -14.28 -17.35
C GLN A 175 -3.06 -14.21 -17.21
N ARG A 176 -3.56 -13.71 -16.07
CA ARG A 176 -4.99 -13.54 -15.85
C ARG A 176 -5.61 -12.57 -16.86
N PHE A 177 -4.95 -11.45 -17.13
CA PHE A 177 -5.43 -10.47 -18.11
C PHE A 177 -5.49 -11.01 -19.55
N GLN A 178 -4.71 -12.05 -19.89
CA GLN A 178 -4.77 -12.70 -21.20
C GLN A 178 -5.86 -13.78 -21.30
N GLN A 179 -6.37 -14.25 -20.15
CA GLN A 179 -7.38 -15.30 -20.06
C GLN A 179 -8.81 -14.74 -19.97
N ASP A 180 -8.97 -13.58 -19.34
CA ASP A 180 -10.22 -12.83 -19.22
C ASP A 180 -10.51 -11.97 -20.46
#